data_AF-A6VY99-F1
#
_entry.id   AF-A6VY99-F1
#
_cell.length_a   1.000
_cell.length_b   1.000
_cell.length_c   1.000
_cell.angle_alpha   90.00
_cell.angle_beta   90.00
_cell.angle_gamma   90.00
#
_symmetry.space_group_name_H-M   'P 1'
#
loop_
_entity.id
_entity.type
_entity.pdbx_description
1 polymer ?
#
loop_
_entity_poly.entity_id
_entity_poly.type
_entity_poly.pdbx_seq_one_letter_code
_entity_poly.pdbx_strand_id
1 'polypeptide(L)'
;MIKVLKRGGISLHTNLSNLQRVDIKHNIRHPFEILEIKMKKIATALKALDEKLESNESDTTFDYDGSVEKRIFDYVQGIDELYDTSFLIMKAVNETISKDNSNAILWCKENCKDNYSDFKGAVDRYHDIIRVISNKIKHDSLRIDFLTLMDNKDNPILGFYFSNVIGENNLNGADLDIHAEYEGSSTAFSYNHFMKSTVGLVFYMLEKLNSILFKEKKLKEKDFLDFSESLSLISVSEKYNSLFFPDEFNKCILSVVENKNSFSLTFPYKKIKIIGFLITSVRPSFRINNVGGIDTTTNKFPYHKLIW
;
A
#
# COMPACT_ATOMS: atom_id res chain seq x y z
N MET A 1 15.73 6.81 7.30
CA MET A 1 15.00 6.43 8.52
C MET A 1 14.00 7.53 8.80
N ILE A 2 12.73 7.18 8.97
CA ILE A 2 11.61 8.10 9.15
C ILE A 2 11.26 8.08 10.64
N LYS A 3 11.20 9.25 11.29
CA LYS A 3 10.85 9.36 12.72
C LYS A 3 9.36 9.67 12.86
N VAL A 4 8.66 8.90 13.68
CA VAL A 4 7.26 9.15 14.08
C VAL A 4 7.19 9.20 15.60
N LEU A 5 6.65 10.27 16.19
CA LEU A 5 6.54 10.34 17.65
C LEU A 5 5.48 9.36 18.19
N LYS A 6 5.53 9.04 19.50
CA LYS A 6 4.50 8.20 20.15
C LYS A 6 3.09 8.79 20.13
N ARG A 7 2.97 10.08 19.83
CA ARG A 7 1.71 10.80 19.55
C ARG A 7 1.36 10.88 18.05
N GLY A 8 2.10 10.16 17.20
CA GLY A 8 1.93 10.10 15.76
C GLY A 8 2.60 11.23 14.97
N GLY A 9 3.16 12.23 15.64
CA GLY A 9 3.72 13.37 14.94
C GLY A 9 4.78 12.98 13.90
N ILE A 10 4.55 13.45 12.66
CA ILE A 10 5.50 13.35 11.53
C ILE A 10 5.88 14.74 11.03
N SER A 11 7.04 14.83 10.37
CA SER A 11 7.60 16.12 9.95
C SER A 11 6.75 16.83 8.89
N LEU A 12 6.25 16.11 7.89
CA LEU A 12 5.43 16.70 6.83
C LEU A 12 4.20 17.41 7.41
N HIS A 13 3.43 16.69 8.24
CA HIS A 13 2.21 17.17 8.86
C HIS A 13 2.45 18.48 9.65
N THR A 14 3.50 18.48 10.47
CA THR A 14 3.88 19.64 11.29
C THR A 14 4.39 20.81 10.44
N ASN A 15 5.18 20.54 9.40
CA ASN A 15 5.68 21.61 8.53
C ASN A 15 4.54 22.24 7.71
N LEU A 16 3.58 21.44 7.25
CA LEU A 16 2.40 21.93 6.54
C LEU A 16 1.48 22.76 7.44
N SER A 17 1.29 22.39 8.71
CA SER A 17 0.47 23.19 9.65
C SER A 17 1.05 24.57 9.93
N ASN A 18 2.37 24.70 9.79
CA ASN A 18 3.08 25.96 10.03
C ASN A 18 3.04 26.92 8.82
N LEU A 19 2.47 26.50 7.70
CA LEU A 19 2.23 27.39 6.56
C LEU A 19 1.09 28.34 6.87
N GLN A 20 1.25 29.60 6.49
CA GLN A 20 0.19 30.58 6.57
C GLN A 20 -0.63 30.59 5.29
N ARG A 21 -1.90 30.99 5.37
CA ARG A 21 -2.76 31.09 4.18
C ARG A 21 -2.20 32.02 3.10
N VAL A 22 -1.42 33.03 3.49
CA VAL A 22 -0.74 33.96 2.58
C VAL A 22 0.38 33.28 1.77
N ASP A 23 0.90 32.14 2.23
CA ASP A 23 1.94 31.36 1.55
C ASP A 23 1.35 30.51 0.41
N ILE A 24 0.03 30.30 0.40
CA ILE A 24 -0.67 29.48 -0.59
C ILE A 24 -1.10 30.38 -1.74
N LYS A 25 -0.35 30.33 -2.84
CA LYS A 25 -0.56 31.20 -4.02
C LYS A 25 -1.60 30.68 -5.00
N HIS A 26 -2.06 29.44 -4.81
CA HIS A 26 -3.04 28.79 -5.68
C HIS A 26 -4.42 28.73 -5.01
N ASN A 27 -5.49 28.72 -5.81
CA ASN A 27 -6.85 28.53 -5.32
C ASN A 27 -7.13 27.06 -4.94
N ILE A 28 -6.38 26.57 -3.96
CA ILE A 28 -6.39 25.19 -3.49
C ILE A 28 -6.62 25.22 -1.97
N ARG A 29 -7.29 24.19 -1.45
CA ARG A 29 -7.43 24.01 0.00
C ARG A 29 -6.06 23.99 0.68
N HIS A 30 -6.00 24.36 1.95
CA HIS A 30 -4.76 24.32 2.72
C HIS A 30 -4.10 22.92 2.65
N PRO A 31 -2.80 22.81 2.31
CA PRO A 31 -2.16 21.51 2.08
C PRO A 31 -2.12 20.63 3.34
N PHE A 32 -2.11 21.24 4.52
CA PHE A 32 -2.33 20.55 5.81
C PHE A 32 -3.67 19.79 5.83
N GLU A 33 -4.79 20.47 5.55
CA GLU A 33 -6.13 19.86 5.55
C GLU A 33 -6.25 18.78 4.46
N ILE A 34 -5.62 19.00 3.29
CA ILE A 34 -5.57 18.02 2.21
C ILE A 34 -4.90 16.73 2.70
N LEU A 35 -3.76 16.85 3.37
CA LEU A 35 -3.04 15.71 3.92
C LEU A 35 -3.86 14.99 5.00
N GLU A 36 -4.46 15.71 5.94
CA GLU A 36 -5.28 15.13 7.02
C GLU A 36 -6.44 14.30 6.46
N ILE A 37 -7.18 14.85 5.49
CA ILE A 37 -8.31 14.15 4.86
C ILE A 37 -7.85 12.84 4.22
N LYS A 38 -6.73 12.86 3.49
CA LYS A 38 -6.22 11.67 2.80
C LYS A 38 -5.68 10.64 3.78
N MET A 39 -4.91 11.06 4.77
CA MET A 39 -4.39 10.14 5.79
C MET A 39 -5.50 9.51 6.62
N LYS A 40 -6.55 10.26 6.93
CA LYS A 40 -7.75 9.72 7.60
C LYS A 40 -8.47 8.68 6.75
N LYS A 41 -8.63 8.93 5.45
CA LYS A 41 -9.22 7.95 4.50
C LYS A 41 -8.40 6.66 4.47
N ILE A 42 -7.09 6.75 4.35
CA ILE A 42 -6.18 5.59 4.30
C ILE A 42 -6.20 4.82 5.62
N ALA A 43 -6.07 5.50 6.76
CA ALA A 43 -6.09 4.87 8.08
C ALA A 43 -7.43 4.17 8.35
N THR A 44 -8.56 4.79 7.97
CA THR A 44 -9.88 4.20 8.10
C THR A 44 -10.04 2.97 7.22
N ALA A 45 -9.59 3.03 5.95
CA ALA A 45 -9.67 1.90 5.03
C ALA A 45 -8.80 0.73 5.49
N LEU A 46 -7.57 1.00 5.95
CA LEU A 46 -6.67 -0.03 6.49
C LEU A 46 -7.27 -0.68 7.74
N LYS A 47 -7.79 0.12 8.68
CA LYS A 47 -8.39 -0.41 9.90
C LYS A 47 -9.62 -1.26 9.59
N ALA A 48 -10.47 -0.83 8.67
CA ALA A 48 -11.64 -1.60 8.25
C ALA A 48 -11.25 -2.91 7.54
N LEU A 49 -10.12 -2.95 6.83
CA LEU A 49 -9.56 -4.18 6.26
C LEU A 49 -9.05 -5.11 7.38
N ASP A 50 -8.24 -4.59 8.30
CA ASP A 50 -7.70 -5.32 9.46
C ASP A 50 -8.83 -5.95 10.31
N GLU A 51 -9.83 -5.16 10.71
CA GLU A 51 -11.00 -5.64 11.46
C GLU A 51 -11.75 -6.75 10.71
N LYS A 52 -11.86 -6.66 9.38
CA LYS A 52 -12.58 -7.64 8.59
C LYS A 52 -11.79 -8.95 8.44
N LEU A 53 -10.47 -8.87 8.32
CA LEU A 53 -9.58 -10.04 8.31
C LEU A 53 -9.66 -10.78 9.65
N GLU A 54 -9.58 -10.08 10.78
CA GLU A 54 -9.71 -10.68 12.11
C GLU A 54 -11.06 -11.40 12.29
N SER A 55 -12.16 -10.82 11.80
CA SER A 55 -13.49 -11.43 11.93
C SER A 55 -13.73 -12.67 11.04
N ASN A 56 -12.92 -12.85 10.00
CA ASN A 56 -13.09 -13.94 9.02
C ASN A 56 -12.14 -15.13 9.27
N GLU A 57 -11.21 -15.07 10.24
CA GLU A 57 -10.28 -16.16 10.54
C GLU A 57 -10.97 -17.48 10.95
N SER A 58 -12.21 -17.42 11.43
CA SER A 58 -12.97 -18.58 11.90
C SER A 58 -13.98 -19.15 10.90
N ASP A 59 -14.14 -18.55 9.71
CA ASP A 59 -15.19 -18.94 8.76
C ASP A 59 -14.67 -19.95 7.72
N THR A 60 -15.43 -21.04 7.52
CA THR A 60 -15.17 -22.04 6.49
C THR A 60 -15.38 -21.52 5.06
N THR A 61 -16.05 -20.38 4.89
CA THR A 61 -16.31 -19.73 3.60
C THR A 61 -15.76 -18.30 3.58
N PHE A 62 -14.44 -18.18 3.42
CA PHE A 62 -13.75 -16.89 3.45
C PHE A 62 -14.32 -15.90 2.41
N ASP A 63 -14.72 -14.71 2.87
CA ASP A 63 -15.20 -13.58 2.07
C ASP A 63 -16.39 -13.85 1.12
N TYR A 64 -17.38 -14.63 1.57
CA TYR A 64 -18.59 -14.94 0.79
C TYR A 64 -19.38 -13.69 0.34
N ASP A 65 -19.45 -12.65 1.18
CA ASP A 65 -20.19 -11.41 0.92
C ASP A 65 -19.38 -10.36 0.12
N GLY A 66 -18.12 -10.67 -0.19
CA GLY A 66 -17.17 -9.81 -0.88
C GLY A 66 -16.75 -8.54 -0.16
N SER A 67 -16.90 -8.54 1.16
CA SER A 67 -16.53 -7.43 2.02
C SER A 67 -15.02 -7.22 2.11
N VAL A 68 -14.19 -8.27 2.23
CA VAL A 68 -12.72 -8.17 2.28
C VAL A 68 -12.20 -7.62 0.97
N GLU A 69 -12.67 -8.14 -0.17
CA GLU A 69 -12.32 -7.63 -1.50
C GLU A 69 -12.57 -6.11 -1.60
N LYS A 70 -13.76 -5.67 -1.21
CA LYS A 70 -14.09 -4.24 -1.19
C LYS A 70 -13.13 -3.44 -0.30
N ARG A 71 -12.76 -3.95 0.88
CA ARG A 71 -11.82 -3.27 1.78
C ARG A 71 -10.40 -3.20 1.20
N ILE A 72 -9.94 -4.23 0.51
CA ILE A 72 -8.65 -4.20 -0.20
C ILE A 72 -8.69 -3.13 -1.29
N PHE A 73 -9.76 -3.08 -2.08
CA PHE A 73 -9.92 -2.07 -3.13
C PHE A 73 -9.95 -0.65 -2.58
N ASP A 74 -10.75 -0.39 -1.55
CA ASP A 74 -10.85 0.92 -0.88
C ASP A 74 -9.46 1.37 -0.36
N TYR A 75 -8.69 0.44 0.21
CA TYR A 75 -7.35 0.73 0.73
C TYR A 75 -6.33 1.02 -0.38
N VAL A 76 -6.27 0.19 -1.42
CA VAL A 76 -5.38 0.40 -2.58
C VAL A 76 -5.65 1.76 -3.24
N GLN A 77 -6.92 2.08 -3.48
CA GLN A 77 -7.32 3.38 -4.05
C GLN A 77 -6.91 4.55 -3.14
N GLY A 78 -7.02 4.39 -1.81
CA GLY A 78 -6.56 5.40 -0.86
C GLY A 78 -5.07 5.70 -0.98
N ILE A 79 -4.23 4.68 -1.22
CA ILE A 79 -2.78 4.85 -1.39
C ILE A 79 -2.47 5.51 -2.74
N ASP A 80 -3.11 5.07 -3.82
CA ASP A 80 -2.96 5.67 -5.17
C ASP A 80 -3.34 7.16 -5.16
N GLU A 81 -4.45 7.51 -4.49
CA GLU A 81 -4.86 8.91 -4.32
C GLU A 81 -3.86 9.74 -3.51
N LEU A 82 -3.09 9.15 -2.58
CA LEU A 82 -2.05 9.86 -1.83
C LEU A 82 -0.89 10.26 -2.73
N TYR A 83 -0.54 9.41 -3.70
CA TYR A 83 0.48 9.73 -4.70
C TYR A 83 0.06 10.97 -5.50
N ASP A 84 -1.15 11.01 -6.03
CA ASP A 84 -1.69 12.18 -6.74
C ASP A 84 -1.77 13.42 -5.84
N THR A 85 -2.19 13.22 -4.59
CA THR A 85 -2.29 14.29 -3.59
C THR A 85 -0.93 14.91 -3.28
N SER A 86 0.15 14.14 -3.37
CA SER A 86 1.51 14.65 -3.12
C SER A 86 1.87 15.76 -4.11
N PHE A 87 1.45 15.64 -5.38
CA PHE A 87 1.63 16.71 -6.37
C PHE A 87 0.69 17.89 -6.14
N LEU A 88 -0.51 17.65 -5.63
CA LEU A 88 -1.41 18.74 -5.24
C LEU A 88 -0.83 19.58 -4.09
N ILE A 89 -0.25 18.92 -3.08
CA ILE A 89 0.47 19.59 -1.98
C ILE A 89 1.69 20.34 -2.53
N MET A 90 2.48 19.71 -3.41
CA MET A 90 3.64 20.32 -4.05
C MET A 90 3.27 21.60 -4.82
N LYS A 91 2.15 21.57 -5.58
CA LYS A 91 1.60 22.74 -6.24
C LYS A 91 1.18 23.79 -5.22
N ALA A 92 0.43 23.43 -4.18
CA ALA A 92 -0.09 24.36 -3.19
C ALA A 92 0.99 25.17 -2.45
N VAL A 93 2.16 24.58 -2.21
CA VAL A 93 3.29 25.24 -1.54
C VAL A 93 4.26 25.95 -2.50
N ASN A 94 4.02 25.86 -3.80
CA ASN A 94 4.90 26.50 -4.79
C ASN A 94 4.54 27.98 -4.95
N GLU A 95 5.56 28.83 -5.11
CA GLU A 95 5.37 30.27 -5.28
C GLU A 95 5.06 30.67 -6.73
N THR A 96 5.27 29.77 -7.69
CA THR A 96 5.08 30.04 -9.13
C THR A 96 3.61 30.25 -9.45
N ILE A 97 3.24 31.46 -9.85
CA ILE A 97 1.90 31.75 -10.35
C ILE A 97 1.92 31.62 -11.87
N SER A 98 1.30 30.55 -12.39
CA SER A 98 1.13 30.31 -13.83
C SER A 98 -0.34 30.02 -14.17
N LYS A 99 -0.65 29.80 -15.45
CA LYS A 99 -2.02 29.42 -15.86
C LYS A 99 -2.43 28.17 -15.06
N ASP A 100 -3.56 28.29 -14.37
CA ASP A 100 -4.03 27.23 -13.51
C ASP A 100 -4.36 25.98 -14.33
N ASN A 101 -3.73 24.87 -14.00
CA ASN A 101 -4.01 23.56 -14.58
C ASN A 101 -4.63 22.68 -13.48
N SER A 102 -5.82 22.14 -13.74
CA SER A 102 -6.52 21.25 -12.81
C SER A 102 -5.73 19.98 -12.50
N ASN A 103 -4.88 19.54 -13.44
CA ASN A 103 -3.98 18.41 -13.25
C ASN A 103 -2.68 18.87 -12.56
N ALA A 104 -2.59 18.61 -11.25
CA ALA A 104 -1.44 18.99 -10.44
C ALA A 104 -0.13 18.32 -10.88
N ILE A 105 -0.18 17.11 -11.43
CA ILE A 105 1.01 16.38 -11.92
C ILE A 105 1.61 17.10 -13.13
N LEU A 106 0.78 17.40 -14.13
CA LEU A 106 1.21 18.14 -15.32
C LEU A 106 1.72 19.53 -14.94
N TRP A 107 1.01 20.21 -14.05
CA TRP A 107 1.43 21.50 -13.54
C TRP A 107 2.82 21.45 -12.89
N CYS A 108 3.07 20.47 -12.00
CA CYS A 108 4.36 20.31 -11.33
C CYS A 108 5.48 20.00 -12.31
N LYS A 109 5.22 19.16 -13.30
CA LYS A 109 6.16 18.83 -14.38
C LYS A 109 6.62 20.07 -15.17
N GLU A 110 5.77 21.08 -15.28
CA GLU A 110 6.07 22.32 -16.02
C GLU A 110 6.70 23.40 -15.13
N ASN A 111 6.23 23.54 -13.89
CA ASN A 111 6.50 24.70 -13.02
C ASN A 111 7.43 24.42 -11.84
N CYS A 112 7.64 23.16 -11.44
CA CYS A 112 8.55 22.78 -10.36
C CYS A 112 9.33 21.48 -10.68
N LYS A 113 9.96 21.48 -11.87
CA LYS A 113 10.63 20.33 -12.50
C LYS A 113 11.54 19.52 -11.57
N ASP A 114 12.36 20.18 -10.76
CA ASP A 114 13.32 19.51 -9.89
C ASP A 114 12.59 18.75 -8.78
N ASN A 115 11.71 19.45 -8.04
CA ASN A 115 10.88 18.82 -7.00
C ASN A 115 10.01 17.68 -7.54
N TYR A 116 9.41 17.87 -8.72
CA TYR A 116 8.65 16.84 -9.42
C TYR A 116 9.51 15.61 -9.72
N SER A 117 10.69 15.82 -10.33
CA SER A 117 11.55 14.73 -10.77
C SER A 117 12.16 13.97 -9.59
N ASP A 118 12.55 14.68 -8.54
CA ASP A 118 13.09 14.09 -7.32
C ASP A 118 12.05 13.23 -6.59
N PHE A 119 10.82 13.73 -6.45
CA PHE A 119 9.75 12.99 -5.78
C PHE A 119 9.38 11.75 -6.58
N LYS A 120 9.07 11.95 -7.86
CA LYS A 120 8.66 10.89 -8.78
C LYS A 120 9.74 9.81 -8.89
N GLY A 121 10.99 10.21 -9.11
CA GLY A 121 12.14 9.30 -9.22
C GLY A 121 12.37 8.49 -7.94
N ALA A 122 12.07 9.04 -6.76
CA ALA A 122 12.22 8.33 -5.50
C ALA A 122 11.10 7.31 -5.24
N VAL A 123 9.87 7.61 -5.65
CA VAL A 123 8.64 6.89 -5.23
C VAL A 123 8.13 5.91 -6.27
N ASP A 124 8.24 6.21 -7.57
CA ASP A 124 7.56 5.48 -8.65
C ASP A 124 7.77 3.97 -8.60
N ARG A 125 9.01 3.52 -8.38
CA ARG A 125 9.34 2.10 -8.36
C ARG A 125 8.56 1.30 -7.31
N TYR A 126 8.11 1.95 -6.23
CA TYR A 126 7.34 1.33 -5.16
C TYR A 126 5.84 1.54 -5.32
N HIS A 127 5.45 2.65 -5.95
CA HIS A 127 4.07 2.99 -6.22
C HIS A 127 3.49 2.22 -7.43
N ASP A 128 4.34 1.78 -8.36
CA ASP A 128 3.91 1.24 -9.65
C ASP A 128 2.86 0.12 -9.54
N ILE A 129 3.08 -0.84 -8.64
CA ILE A 129 2.13 -1.94 -8.44
C ILE A 129 0.77 -1.46 -7.92
N ILE A 130 0.77 -0.47 -7.01
CA ILE A 130 -0.47 0.13 -6.48
C ILE A 130 -1.23 0.87 -7.58
N ARG A 131 -0.52 1.60 -8.44
CA ARG A 131 -1.07 2.27 -9.61
C ARG A 131 -1.72 1.30 -10.59
N VAL A 132 -1.01 0.20 -10.92
CA VAL A 132 -1.53 -0.83 -11.84
C VAL A 132 -2.81 -1.45 -11.27
N ILE A 133 -2.79 -1.86 -10.00
CA ILE A 133 -3.98 -2.42 -9.33
C ILE A 133 -5.12 -1.39 -9.31
N SER A 134 -4.87 -0.16 -8.88
CA SER A 134 -5.88 0.91 -8.80
C SER A 134 -6.55 1.19 -10.15
N ASN A 135 -5.77 1.24 -11.23
CA ASN A 135 -6.31 1.43 -12.57
C ASN A 135 -7.21 0.27 -13.00
N LYS A 136 -6.80 -0.97 -12.72
CA LYS A 136 -7.62 -2.16 -13.01
C LYS A 136 -8.90 -2.20 -12.18
N ILE A 137 -8.86 -1.79 -10.91
CA ILE A 137 -10.09 -1.66 -10.09
C ILE A 137 -11.08 -0.68 -10.74
N LYS A 138 -10.60 0.40 -11.37
CA LYS A 138 -11.44 1.45 -11.99
C LYS A 138 -11.99 1.05 -13.37
N HIS A 139 -11.29 0.22 -14.12
CA HIS A 139 -11.56 0.00 -15.55
C HIS A 139 -11.86 -1.46 -15.92
N ASP A 140 -11.42 -2.41 -15.11
CA ASP A 140 -11.54 -3.85 -15.39
C ASP A 140 -12.49 -4.52 -14.39
N SER A 141 -12.95 -5.74 -14.70
CA SER A 141 -13.75 -6.56 -13.78
C SER A 141 -12.86 -7.37 -12.82
N LEU A 142 -11.92 -6.68 -12.17
CA LEU A 142 -10.94 -7.31 -11.28
C LEU A 142 -11.65 -7.95 -10.08
N ARG A 143 -11.20 -9.15 -9.73
CA ARG A 143 -11.65 -9.89 -8.55
C ARG A 143 -10.49 -10.14 -7.60
N ILE A 144 -10.80 -10.54 -6.38
CA ILE A 144 -9.82 -11.05 -5.42
C ILE A 144 -10.21 -12.47 -5.04
N ASP A 145 -9.28 -13.38 -5.27
CA ASP A 145 -9.34 -14.75 -4.79
C ASP A 145 -8.34 -14.95 -3.64
N PHE A 146 -8.67 -15.85 -2.73
CA PHE A 146 -7.92 -16.05 -1.49
C PHE A 146 -7.21 -17.40 -1.51
N LEU A 147 -6.08 -17.47 -0.82
CA LEU A 147 -5.33 -18.71 -0.69
C LEU A 147 -4.60 -18.77 0.65
N THR A 148 -4.42 -19.99 1.13
CA THR A 148 -3.54 -20.30 2.26
C THR A 148 -2.36 -21.12 1.75
N LEU A 149 -1.16 -20.65 2.03
CA LEU A 149 0.08 -21.38 1.81
C LEU A 149 0.49 -22.08 3.11
N MET A 150 0.84 -23.35 3.04
CA MET A 150 1.46 -24.07 4.16
C MET A 150 2.95 -24.23 3.89
N ASP A 151 3.77 -23.87 4.88
CA ASP A 151 5.20 -24.14 4.83
C ASP A 151 5.54 -25.56 5.34
N ASN A 152 6.82 -25.93 5.26
CA ASN A 152 7.36 -27.19 5.75
C ASN A 152 7.40 -27.33 7.29
N LYS A 153 6.87 -26.36 8.02
CA LYS A 153 6.68 -26.38 9.47
C LYS A 153 5.21 -26.28 9.84
N ASP A 154 4.32 -26.53 8.89
CA ASP A 154 2.87 -26.43 9.03
C ASP A 154 2.38 -25.05 9.49
N ASN A 155 3.13 -23.97 9.20
CA ASN A 155 2.66 -22.61 9.45
C ASN A 155 1.74 -22.16 8.30
N PRO A 156 0.48 -21.81 8.57
CA PRO A 156 -0.39 -21.23 7.57
C PRO A 156 0.00 -19.76 7.29
N ILE A 157 0.10 -19.42 6.02
CA ILE A 157 0.33 -18.06 5.54
C ILE A 157 -0.87 -17.67 4.68
N LEU A 158 -1.70 -16.78 5.20
CA LEU A 158 -2.88 -16.28 4.53
C LEU A 158 -2.50 -15.21 3.50
N GLY A 159 -3.15 -15.27 2.34
CA GLY A 159 -2.97 -14.27 1.30
C GLY A 159 -4.09 -14.28 0.26
N PHE A 160 -3.86 -13.50 -0.78
CA PHE A 160 -4.82 -13.24 -1.83
C PHE A 160 -4.13 -12.89 -3.13
N TYR A 161 -4.84 -13.02 -4.24
CA TYR A 161 -4.38 -12.56 -5.53
C TYR A 161 -5.52 -11.87 -6.26
N PHE A 162 -5.18 -10.75 -6.91
CA PHE A 162 -6.06 -10.15 -7.91
C PHE A 162 -6.22 -11.09 -9.10
N SER A 163 -7.45 -11.49 -9.38
CA SER A 163 -7.79 -12.42 -10.44
C SER A 163 -8.56 -11.75 -11.56
N ASN A 164 -8.33 -12.28 -12.74
CA ASN A 164 -8.96 -11.84 -13.99
C ASN A 164 -9.07 -13.04 -14.95
N VAL A 165 -9.77 -12.85 -16.06
CA VAL A 165 -9.83 -13.82 -17.14
C VAL A 165 -8.48 -13.82 -17.87
N ILE A 166 -7.87 -14.99 -18.01
CA ILE A 166 -6.54 -15.20 -18.60
C ILE A 166 -6.55 -16.23 -19.73
N GLY A 167 -5.69 -15.97 -20.73
CA GLY A 167 -5.42 -16.87 -21.86
C GLY A 167 -6.59 -17.04 -22.83
N GLU A 168 -6.34 -17.80 -23.91
CA GLU A 168 -7.32 -18.02 -24.99
C GLU A 168 -8.55 -18.85 -24.55
N ASN A 169 -8.42 -19.59 -23.44
CA ASN A 169 -9.46 -20.46 -22.90
C ASN A 169 -10.36 -19.76 -21.86
N ASN A 170 -10.20 -18.45 -21.66
CA ASN A 170 -10.94 -17.67 -20.66
C ASN A 170 -10.90 -18.29 -19.25
N LEU A 171 -9.72 -18.76 -18.83
CA LEU A 171 -9.53 -19.33 -17.49
C LEU A 171 -9.53 -18.21 -16.45
N ASN A 172 -10.01 -18.45 -15.23
CA ASN A 172 -9.79 -17.50 -14.15
C ASN A 172 -8.42 -17.78 -13.51
N GLY A 173 -7.63 -16.73 -13.32
CA GLY A 173 -6.31 -16.85 -12.69
C GLY A 173 -5.74 -15.50 -12.29
N ALA A 174 -4.51 -15.53 -11.78
CA ALA A 174 -3.80 -14.32 -11.39
C ALA A 174 -3.63 -13.36 -12.57
N ASP A 175 -4.03 -12.10 -12.39
CA ASP A 175 -3.87 -11.06 -13.41
C ASP A 175 -2.38 -10.84 -13.71
N LEU A 176 -2.01 -10.98 -14.99
CA LEU A 176 -0.62 -11.02 -15.44
C LEU A 176 0.11 -9.68 -15.32
N ASP A 177 -0.61 -8.56 -15.28
CA ASP A 177 0.02 -7.24 -15.10
C ASP A 177 0.31 -6.97 -13.60
N ILE A 178 -0.37 -7.68 -12.70
CA ILE A 178 -0.21 -7.53 -11.24
C ILE A 178 0.75 -8.59 -10.68
N HIS A 179 0.65 -9.83 -11.16
CA HIS A 179 1.37 -10.98 -10.60
C HIS A 179 2.45 -11.47 -11.56
N ALA A 180 3.69 -11.06 -11.30
CA ALA A 180 4.85 -11.58 -12.01
C ALA A 180 5.04 -13.08 -11.76
N GLU A 181 5.62 -13.79 -12.73
CA GLU A 181 5.98 -15.19 -12.50
C GLU A 181 7.16 -15.33 -11.53
N TYR A 182 7.08 -16.33 -10.66
CA TYR A 182 8.16 -16.76 -9.77
C TYR A 182 8.34 -18.27 -9.93
N GLU A 183 9.54 -18.69 -10.34
CA GLU A 183 9.90 -20.10 -10.55
C GLU A 183 8.87 -20.85 -11.44
N GLY A 184 8.37 -20.17 -12.47
CA GLY A 184 7.43 -20.70 -13.46
C GLY A 184 5.97 -20.80 -12.98
N SER A 185 5.64 -20.24 -11.81
CA SER A 185 4.27 -20.15 -11.29
C SER A 185 3.86 -18.69 -11.09
N SER A 186 2.57 -18.38 -11.16
CA SER A 186 2.06 -17.05 -10.80
C SER A 186 2.20 -16.80 -9.29
N THR A 187 2.35 -15.54 -8.91
CA THR A 187 2.45 -15.11 -7.51
C THR A 187 1.11 -14.70 -6.92
N ALA A 188 1.12 -14.44 -5.62
CA ALA A 188 0.05 -13.81 -4.85
C ALA A 188 0.67 -12.89 -3.79
N PHE A 189 -0.15 -12.18 -3.03
CA PHE A 189 0.29 -11.37 -1.90
C PHE A 189 -0.04 -12.06 -0.57
N SER A 190 0.93 -12.20 0.33
CA SER A 190 0.60 -12.50 1.72
C SER A 190 0.05 -11.24 2.38
N TYR A 191 -0.93 -11.37 3.28
CA TYR A 191 -1.42 -10.21 4.04
C TYR A 191 -0.29 -9.53 4.82
N ASN A 192 0.62 -10.34 5.36
CA ASN A 192 1.79 -9.85 6.09
C ASN A 192 2.66 -8.90 5.27
N HIS A 193 3.04 -9.33 4.06
CA HIS A 193 3.85 -8.50 3.18
C HIS A 193 3.05 -7.31 2.66
N PHE A 194 1.80 -7.52 2.23
CA PHE A 194 0.93 -6.48 1.69
C PHE A 194 0.78 -5.32 2.69
N MET A 195 0.33 -5.60 3.92
CA MET A 195 0.12 -4.57 4.94
C MET A 195 1.40 -3.82 5.30
N LYS A 196 2.51 -4.53 5.50
CA LYS A 196 3.79 -3.88 5.85
C LYS A 196 4.35 -3.06 4.70
N SER A 197 4.29 -3.56 3.48
CA SER A 197 4.86 -2.87 2.30
C SER A 197 4.06 -1.62 1.94
N THR A 198 2.72 -1.68 1.99
CA THR A 198 1.86 -0.54 1.68
C THR A 198 1.92 0.56 2.75
N VAL A 199 1.93 0.21 4.04
CA VAL A 199 2.15 1.19 5.11
C VAL A 199 3.54 1.82 5.00
N GLY A 200 4.56 1.01 4.68
CA GLY A 200 5.91 1.50 4.40
C GLY A 200 5.94 2.52 3.25
N LEU A 201 5.24 2.23 2.15
CA LEU A 201 5.10 3.13 1.01
C LEU A 201 4.43 4.45 1.41
N VAL A 202 3.35 4.42 2.21
CA VAL A 202 2.69 5.64 2.71
C VAL A 202 3.69 6.52 3.45
N PHE A 203 4.38 6.00 4.46
CA PHE A 203 5.38 6.78 5.20
C PHE A 203 6.52 7.27 4.33
N TYR A 204 6.95 6.46 3.37
CA TYR A 204 8.01 6.82 2.44
C TYR A 204 7.60 7.99 1.53
N MET A 205 6.37 8.00 1.01
CA MET A 205 5.84 9.15 0.27
C MET A 205 5.83 10.42 1.12
N LEU A 206 5.37 10.34 2.37
CA LEU A 206 5.31 11.49 3.28
C LEU A 206 6.71 12.04 3.60
N GLU A 207 7.69 11.15 3.84
CA GLU A 207 9.07 11.57 4.11
C GLU A 207 9.72 12.19 2.88
N LYS A 208 9.56 11.58 1.71
CA LYS A 208 10.13 12.12 0.47
C LYS A 208 9.55 13.47 0.13
N LEU A 209 8.23 13.61 0.22
CA LEU A 209 7.56 14.89 0.03
C LEU A 209 8.07 15.95 1.02
N ASN A 210 8.20 15.62 2.31
CA ASN A 210 8.76 16.56 3.29
C ASN A 210 10.20 16.93 2.97
N SER A 211 11.04 15.98 2.59
CA SER A 211 12.45 16.22 2.30
C SER A 211 12.66 17.16 1.11
N ILE A 212 11.73 17.15 0.15
CA ILE A 212 11.75 17.99 -1.05
C ILE A 212 11.19 19.38 -0.73
N LEU A 213 10.06 19.46 -0.03
CA LEU A 213 9.39 20.74 0.23
C LEU A 213 10.01 21.53 1.40
N PHE A 214 10.64 20.84 2.35
CA PHE A 214 11.07 21.41 3.64
C PHE A 214 12.50 21.00 4.01
N LYS A 215 13.39 20.84 3.02
CA LYS A 215 14.78 20.35 3.16
C LYS A 215 15.57 20.99 4.31
N GLU A 216 15.37 22.28 4.55
CA GLU A 216 16.10 23.06 5.56
C GLU A 216 15.35 23.19 6.90
N LYS A 217 14.08 22.79 6.97
CA LYS A 217 13.27 22.92 8.18
C LYS A 217 13.44 21.69 9.07
N LYS A 218 14.26 21.85 10.12
CA LYS A 218 14.42 20.84 11.18
C LYS A 218 13.47 21.13 12.33
N LEU A 219 12.63 20.14 12.66
CA LEU A 219 11.72 20.21 13.80
C LEU A 219 12.37 19.63 15.05
N LYS A 220 12.16 20.28 16.20
CA LYS A 220 12.46 19.70 17.52
C LYS A 220 11.27 18.87 17.97
N GLU A 221 11.49 17.93 18.89
CA GLU A 221 10.45 16.98 19.34
C GLU A 221 9.17 17.65 19.87
N LYS A 222 9.33 18.78 20.56
CA LYS A 222 8.22 19.60 21.07
C LYS A 222 7.38 20.28 19.98
N ASP A 223 7.95 20.47 18.79
CA ASP A 223 7.30 21.21 17.70
C ASP A 223 6.31 20.33 16.93
N PHE A 224 6.46 19.01 17.00
CA PHE A 224 5.59 18.08 16.29
C PHE A 224 4.13 18.23 16.74
N LEU A 225 3.21 18.17 15.79
CA LEU A 225 1.79 18.02 16.11
C LEU A 225 1.42 16.56 16.26
N ASP A 226 0.37 16.31 17.04
CA ASP A 226 -0.21 14.98 17.17
C ASP A 226 -0.86 14.59 15.83
N PHE A 227 -0.75 13.31 15.46
CA PHE A 227 -1.29 12.82 14.20
C PHE A 227 -1.70 11.35 14.31
N SER A 228 -2.89 11.12 14.86
CA SER A 228 -3.36 9.79 15.29
C SER A 228 -3.48 8.76 14.15
N GLU A 229 -3.70 9.24 12.93
CA GLU A 229 -3.78 8.44 11.70
C GLU A 229 -2.47 7.68 11.49
N SER A 230 -1.33 8.32 11.72
CA SER A 230 -0.03 7.67 11.57
C SER A 230 0.18 6.54 12.60
N LEU A 231 -0.27 6.72 13.84
CA LEU A 231 -0.21 5.67 14.86
C LEU A 231 -1.10 4.50 14.48
N SER A 232 -2.27 4.79 13.91
CA SER A 232 -3.21 3.76 13.44
C SER A 232 -2.60 2.92 12.32
N LEU A 233 -1.83 3.54 11.41
CA LEU A 233 -1.11 2.79 10.38
C LEU A 233 0.01 1.91 10.96
N ILE A 234 0.79 2.46 11.90
CA ILE A 234 1.87 1.71 12.56
C ILE A 234 1.29 0.51 13.32
N SER A 235 0.26 0.74 14.14
CA SER A 235 -0.32 -0.30 15.00
C SER A 235 -0.85 -1.47 14.18
N VAL A 236 -1.57 -1.22 13.09
CA VAL A 236 -2.01 -2.29 12.18
C VAL A 236 -0.80 -3.02 11.59
N SER A 237 0.21 -2.30 11.09
CA SER A 237 1.38 -2.93 10.46
C SER A 237 2.22 -3.82 11.40
N GLU A 238 2.22 -3.52 12.69
CA GLU A 238 2.96 -4.28 13.71
C GLU A 238 2.24 -5.57 14.15
N LYS A 239 0.91 -5.65 14.01
CA LYS A 239 0.14 -6.90 14.24
C LYS A 239 0.59 -8.02 13.31
N TYR A 240 0.83 -7.69 12.05
CA TYR A 240 1.20 -8.66 11.04
C TYR A 240 2.64 -9.14 11.24
N ASN A 241 2.83 -10.45 11.20
CA ASN A 241 4.14 -11.04 11.37
C ASN A 241 4.99 -10.84 10.10
N SER A 242 6.23 -11.33 10.10
CA SER A 242 7.12 -11.22 8.95
C SER A 242 7.37 -12.55 8.25
N LEU A 243 6.36 -13.43 8.22
CA LEU A 243 6.35 -14.66 7.44
C LEU A 243 5.59 -14.38 6.13
N PHE A 244 6.25 -14.60 5.00
CA PHE A 244 5.78 -14.14 3.69
C PHE A 244 5.77 -15.29 2.68
N PHE A 245 5.20 -15.04 1.49
CA PHE A 245 5.34 -15.94 0.36
C PHE A 245 6.79 -15.94 -0.19
N PRO A 246 7.23 -17.00 -0.91
CA PRO A 246 8.64 -17.19 -1.26
C PRO A 246 9.27 -16.02 -2.02
N ASP A 247 8.53 -15.45 -2.96
CA ASP A 247 8.97 -14.35 -3.82
C ASP A 247 9.05 -13.01 -3.06
N GLU A 248 8.27 -12.87 -1.98
CA GLU A 248 8.16 -11.65 -1.18
C GLU A 248 9.37 -11.42 -0.26
N PHE A 249 10.17 -12.44 0.06
CA PHE A 249 11.38 -12.27 0.88
C PHE A 249 12.43 -11.34 0.24
N ASN A 250 12.39 -11.17 -1.08
CA ASN A 250 13.28 -10.26 -1.80
C ASN A 250 12.69 -8.86 -1.99
N LYS A 251 11.41 -8.67 -1.62
CA LYS A 251 10.67 -7.41 -1.74
C LYS A 251 10.86 -6.54 -0.50
N CYS A 252 10.51 -5.26 -0.64
CA CYS A 252 10.71 -4.26 0.41
C CYS A 252 9.48 -4.18 1.31
N ILE A 253 9.70 -4.21 2.61
CA ILE A 253 8.67 -4.02 3.65
C ILE A 253 9.03 -2.85 4.54
N LEU A 254 8.10 -2.48 5.42
CA LEU A 254 8.36 -1.61 6.55
C LEU A 254 9.04 -2.38 7.69
N SER A 255 10.10 -1.82 8.24
CA SER A 255 10.64 -2.18 9.56
C SER A 255 10.35 -1.07 10.55
N VAL A 256 9.79 -1.43 11.70
CA VAL A 256 9.46 -0.53 12.81
C VAL A 256 10.36 -0.88 13.99
N VAL A 257 10.99 0.15 14.58
CA VAL A 257 11.76 0.02 15.82
C VAL A 257 11.21 1.04 16.81
N GLU A 258 10.62 0.56 17.90
CA GLU A 258 10.17 1.42 19.00
C GLU A 258 11.35 1.94 19.81
N ASN A 259 11.34 3.24 20.12
CA ASN A 259 12.25 3.90 21.04
C ASN A 259 11.44 4.59 22.15
N LYS A 260 12.13 5.15 23.15
CA LYS A 260 11.51 5.78 24.33
C LYS A 260 10.33 6.71 23.98
N ASN A 261 10.50 7.62 23.01
CA ASN A 261 9.52 8.64 22.65
C ASN A 261 9.03 8.59 21.18
N SER A 262 9.52 7.63 20.39
CA SER A 262 9.26 7.60 18.94
C SER A 262 9.45 6.23 18.33
N PHE A 263 8.83 6.01 17.19
CA PHE A 263 9.10 4.92 16.26
C PHE A 263 10.12 5.37 15.22
N SER A 264 11.11 4.52 14.96
CA SER A 264 12.05 4.64 13.84
C SER A 264 11.60 3.68 12.75
N LEU A 265 11.12 4.24 11.65
CA LEU A 265 10.63 3.48 10.51
C LEU A 265 11.71 3.41 9.42
N THR A 266 11.88 2.22 8.84
CA THR A 266 12.77 2.01 7.71
C THR A 266 12.00 1.40 6.55
N PHE A 267 11.93 2.14 5.45
CA PHE A 267 11.45 1.69 4.15
C PHE A 267 12.31 2.38 3.07
N PRO A 268 12.80 1.66 2.05
CA PRO A 268 12.70 0.20 1.85
C PRO A 268 13.54 -0.60 2.85
N TYR A 269 12.97 -1.63 3.47
CA TYR A 269 13.71 -2.63 4.25
C TYR A 269 13.54 -4.02 3.61
N LYS A 270 14.65 -4.75 3.42
CA LYS A 270 14.62 -6.12 2.91
C LYS A 270 14.84 -7.09 4.05
N LYS A 271 13.91 -8.03 4.23
CA LYS A 271 14.06 -9.09 5.23
C LYS A 271 15.02 -10.16 4.70
N ILE A 272 15.78 -10.78 5.60
CA ILE A 272 16.64 -11.92 5.25
C ILE A 272 15.74 -13.13 4.92
N LYS A 273 15.99 -13.77 3.77
CA LYS A 273 15.29 -14.97 3.33
C LYS A 273 15.45 -16.10 4.35
N ILE A 274 14.37 -16.83 4.61
CA ILE A 274 14.41 -18.02 5.48
C ILE A 274 15.06 -19.16 4.69
N ILE A 275 16.20 -19.66 5.19
CA ILE A 275 16.88 -20.83 4.62
C ILE A 275 16.00 -22.06 4.86
N GLY A 276 15.78 -22.86 3.80
CA GLY A 276 15.00 -24.11 3.88
C GLY A 276 13.48 -23.90 3.90
N PHE A 277 12.98 -22.74 3.49
CA PHE A 277 11.55 -22.53 3.26
C PHE A 277 11.09 -23.34 2.04
N LEU A 278 10.09 -24.21 2.24
CA LEU A 278 9.47 -25.01 1.19
C LEU A 278 7.95 -24.95 1.35
N ILE A 279 7.25 -24.94 0.21
CA ILE A 279 5.79 -24.99 0.17
C ILE A 279 5.37 -26.46 0.17
N THR A 280 4.55 -26.85 1.14
CA THR A 280 4.00 -28.21 1.25
C THR A 280 2.58 -28.32 0.70
N SER A 281 1.80 -27.24 0.74
CA SER A 281 0.50 -27.19 0.09
C SER A 281 0.03 -25.76 -0.16
N VAL A 282 -0.79 -25.60 -1.20
CA VAL A 282 -1.56 -24.38 -1.48
C VAL A 282 -3.03 -24.75 -1.41
N ARG A 283 -3.78 -24.05 -0.54
CA ARG A 283 -5.21 -24.25 -0.35
C ARG A 283 -5.95 -23.02 -0.84
N PRO A 284 -6.53 -23.04 -2.05
CA PRO A 284 -7.35 -21.93 -2.51
C PRO A 284 -8.66 -21.90 -1.73
N SER A 285 -9.09 -20.69 -1.39
CA SER A 285 -10.40 -20.41 -0.81
C SER A 285 -11.20 -19.65 -1.87
N PHE A 286 -11.91 -20.39 -2.72
CA PHE A 286 -12.73 -19.79 -3.77
C PHE A 286 -14.07 -19.34 -3.20
N ARG A 287 -14.57 -18.18 -3.66
CA ARG A 287 -16.00 -17.90 -3.53
C ARG A 287 -16.74 -18.98 -4.33
N ILE A 288 -17.52 -19.83 -3.67
CA ILE A 288 -18.41 -20.79 -4.34
C ILE A 288 -19.60 -20.00 -4.89
N ASN A 289 -19.37 -19.19 -5.92
CA ASN A 289 -20.43 -18.68 -6.76
C ASN A 289 -20.49 -19.59 -7.98
N ASN A 290 -21.20 -20.71 -7.82
CA ASN A 290 -21.69 -21.55 -8.91
C ASN A 290 -22.74 -20.80 -9.76
N VAL A 291 -22.40 -19.62 -10.26
CA VAL A 291 -23.23 -18.94 -11.26
C VAL A 291 -22.71 -19.39 -12.63
N GLY A 292 -23.30 -20.47 -13.13
CA GLY A 292 -23.04 -21.00 -14.47
C GLY A 292 -22.31 -22.34 -14.56
N GLY A 293 -22.01 -23.01 -13.44
CA GLY A 293 -21.40 -24.34 -13.46
C GLY A 293 -19.97 -24.37 -14.02
N ILE A 294 -19.21 -23.28 -13.85
CA ILE A 294 -17.79 -23.24 -14.24
C ILE A 294 -17.05 -24.24 -13.35
N ASP A 295 -16.58 -25.30 -13.99
CA ASP A 295 -15.82 -26.36 -13.36
C ASP A 295 -14.54 -25.79 -12.73
N THR A 296 -14.32 -26.06 -11.44
CA THR A 296 -13.13 -25.65 -10.69
C THR A 296 -11.82 -26.18 -11.27
N THR A 297 -11.88 -27.13 -12.22
CA THR A 297 -10.74 -27.59 -13.03
C THR A 297 -10.14 -26.50 -13.93
N THR A 298 -10.82 -25.36 -14.09
CA THR A 298 -10.38 -24.24 -14.95
C THR A 298 -9.60 -23.13 -14.22
N ASN A 299 -9.33 -23.26 -12.92
CA ASN A 299 -8.61 -22.23 -12.15
C ASN A 299 -7.11 -22.51 -12.10
N LYS A 300 -6.28 -21.56 -12.58
CA LYS A 300 -4.84 -21.56 -12.34
C LYS A 300 -4.53 -20.76 -11.07
N PHE A 301 -4.32 -21.47 -9.96
CA PHE A 301 -3.98 -20.82 -8.70
C PHE A 301 -2.46 -20.58 -8.56
N PRO A 302 -2.06 -19.50 -7.85
CA PRO A 302 -0.65 -19.18 -7.58
C PRO A 302 0.12 -20.31 -6.92
N TYR A 303 1.43 -20.36 -7.16
CA TYR A 303 2.40 -21.29 -6.55
C TYR A 303 2.15 -22.80 -6.74
N HIS A 304 1.17 -23.22 -7.56
CA HIS A 304 0.86 -24.64 -7.78
C HIS A 304 2.04 -25.49 -8.26
N LYS A 305 3.01 -24.90 -8.97
CA LYS A 305 4.22 -25.60 -9.46
C LYS A 305 5.33 -25.72 -8.42
N LEU A 306 5.17 -25.07 -7.26
CA LEU A 306 6.20 -25.01 -6.21
C LEU A 306 5.89 -25.95 -5.04
N ILE A 307 4.81 -26.72 -5.12
CA ILE A 307 4.44 -27.73 -4.13
C ILE A 307 5.43 -28.89 -4.25
N TRP A 308 6.15 -29.15 -3.15
CA TRP A 308 7.08 -30.27 -3.00
C TRP A 308 6.41 -31.49 -2.35
#